data_AF-A0A961CY54-F1
#
_entry.id   AF-A0A961CY54-F1
#
_cell.length_a   1.000
_cell.length_b   1.000
_cell.length_c   1.000
_cell.angle_alpha   90.00
_cell.angle_beta   90.00
_cell.angle_gamma   90.00
#
_symmetry.space_group_name_H-M   'P 1'
#
loop_
_entity.id
_entity.type
_entity.pdbx_description
1 polymer ?
#
loop_
_entity_poly.entity_id
_entity_poly.type
_entity_poly.pdbx_seq_one_letter_code
_entity_poly.pdbx_strand_id
1 'polypeptide(L)'
;MSAEMVIDAALQLVESEGSGALSMRRLAADLGVATTTIYWHVGNRDELVVALIRRHAQRMGESVVNGDHPRDRVLSAARNIWTSALSHRNVTALANQVGATTLLHLPLEVTLLAELQAAGLEDGEAADALRAILFCTAGFLVAAWRDEERVPVELQRRALWASVRDPRVSDGALDALAGEPDTQSLFETALVAIVDAALAGCSGSGRGDGGVDPGGDGPDR
;
A
#
# COMPACT_ATOMS: atom_id res chain seq x y z
N MET A 1 34.43 -0.10 4.26
CA MET A 1 33.08 -0.27 3.69
C MET A 1 32.25 -1.07 4.67
N SER A 2 31.00 -0.72 4.92
CA SER A 2 30.09 -1.48 5.78
C SER A 2 28.99 -2.14 4.93
N ALA A 3 28.32 -3.16 5.46
CA ALA A 3 27.15 -3.76 4.80
C ALA A 3 26.05 -2.72 4.53
N GLU A 4 25.82 -1.83 5.49
CA GLU A 4 24.89 -0.68 5.39
C GLU A 4 25.17 0.18 4.16
N MET A 5 26.43 0.59 3.95
CA MET A 5 26.82 1.40 2.79
C MET A 5 26.58 0.67 1.46
N VAL A 6 26.85 -0.63 1.41
CA VAL A 6 26.62 -1.45 0.21
C VAL A 6 25.12 -1.52 -0.10
N ILE A 7 24.29 -1.71 0.93
CA ILE A 7 22.84 -1.77 0.80
C ILE A 7 22.26 -0.42 0.35
N ASP A 8 22.75 0.69 0.92
CA ASP A 8 22.33 2.05 0.54
C ASP A 8 22.67 2.35 -0.93
N ALA A 9 23.87 2.03 -1.38
CA ALA A 9 24.26 2.20 -2.77
C ALA A 9 23.43 1.31 -3.71
N ALA A 10 23.16 0.07 -3.32
CA ALA A 10 22.29 -0.82 -4.09
C ALA A 10 20.86 -0.27 -4.19
N LEU A 11 20.33 0.33 -3.12
CA LEU A 11 19.02 0.98 -3.15
C LEU A 11 19.00 2.18 -4.10
N GLN A 12 19.99 3.07 -4.01
CA GLN A 12 20.10 4.23 -4.90
C GLN A 12 20.21 3.81 -6.37
N LEU A 13 20.96 2.74 -6.66
CA LEU A 13 21.08 2.18 -8.00
C LEU A 13 19.72 1.68 -8.52
N VAL A 14 18.96 0.96 -7.70
CA VAL A 14 17.62 0.47 -8.08
C VAL A 14 16.64 1.63 -8.29
N GLU A 15 16.65 2.63 -7.42
CA GLU A 15 15.76 3.78 -7.53
C GLU A 15 16.03 4.58 -8.81
N SER A 16 17.29 4.82 -9.14
CA SER A 16 17.70 5.66 -10.28
C SER A 16 17.72 4.94 -11.63
N GLU A 17 18.21 3.69 -11.68
CA GLU A 17 18.43 2.95 -12.94
C GLU A 17 17.46 1.79 -13.13
N GLY A 18 16.57 1.54 -12.17
CA GLY A 18 15.58 0.48 -12.22
C GLY A 18 16.08 -0.86 -11.67
N SER A 19 15.14 -1.78 -11.42
CA SER A 19 15.44 -3.08 -10.80
C SER A 19 16.39 -3.96 -11.63
N GLY A 20 16.39 -3.79 -12.95
CA GLY A 20 17.25 -4.53 -13.87
C GLY A 20 18.73 -4.14 -13.84
N ALA A 21 19.07 -2.95 -13.34
CA ALA A 21 20.46 -2.46 -13.28
C ALA A 21 21.27 -3.12 -12.15
N LEU A 22 20.61 -3.65 -11.13
CA LEU A 22 21.27 -4.22 -9.96
C LEU A 22 21.95 -5.56 -10.27
N SER A 23 23.28 -5.48 -10.45
CA SER A 23 24.19 -6.62 -10.48
C SER A 23 25.38 -6.37 -9.55
N MET A 24 25.98 -7.44 -9.02
CA MET A 24 27.14 -7.35 -8.12
C MET A 24 28.30 -6.60 -8.78
N ARG A 25 28.53 -6.81 -10.08
CA ARG A 25 29.57 -6.13 -10.85
C ARG A 25 29.28 -4.65 -11.05
N ARG A 26 28.02 -4.28 -11.36
CA ARG A 26 27.62 -2.87 -11.50
C ARG A 26 27.79 -2.13 -10.17
N LEU A 27 27.32 -2.74 -9.08
CA LEU A 27 27.46 -2.18 -7.74
C LEU A 27 28.92 -2.02 -7.31
N ALA A 28 29.78 -2.99 -7.64
CA ALA A 28 31.22 -2.92 -7.38
C ALA A 28 31.88 -1.76 -8.14
N ALA A 29 31.53 -1.59 -9.42
CA ALA A 29 32.01 -0.48 -10.23
C ALA A 29 31.54 0.87 -9.69
N ASP A 30 30.29 0.97 -9.25
CA ASP A 30 29.71 2.19 -8.66
C ASP A 30 30.41 2.59 -7.35
N LEU A 31 30.69 1.59 -6.50
CA LEU A 31 31.40 1.78 -5.23
C LEU A 31 32.93 1.90 -5.36
N GLY A 32 33.50 1.68 -6.54
CA GLY A 32 34.94 1.71 -6.78
C GLY A 32 35.72 0.59 -6.08
N VAL A 33 35.11 -0.57 -5.85
CA VAL A 33 35.70 -1.71 -5.13
C VAL A 33 35.70 -3.00 -5.96
N ALA A 34 36.44 -4.01 -5.51
CA ALA A 34 36.35 -5.34 -6.09
C ALA A 34 35.01 -6.01 -5.71
N THR A 35 34.43 -6.79 -6.62
CA THR A 35 33.18 -7.54 -6.36
C THR A 35 33.30 -8.47 -5.15
N THR A 36 34.48 -9.06 -4.93
CA THR A 36 34.78 -9.92 -3.77
C THR A 36 34.59 -9.18 -2.44
N THR A 37 34.90 -7.88 -2.41
CA THR A 37 34.67 -7.04 -1.23
C THR A 37 33.18 -6.93 -0.92
N ILE A 38 32.33 -6.78 -1.94
CA ILE A 38 30.87 -6.76 -1.76
C ILE A 38 30.38 -8.09 -1.20
N TYR A 39 30.77 -9.22 -1.82
CA TYR A 39 30.35 -10.55 -1.35
C TYR A 39 30.70 -10.79 0.12
N TRP A 40 31.83 -10.26 0.61
CA TRP A 40 32.21 -10.38 2.02
C TRP A 40 31.24 -9.67 2.97
N HIS A 41 30.62 -8.56 2.54
CA HIS A 41 29.72 -7.77 3.38
C HIS A 41 28.27 -8.21 3.35
N VAL A 42 27.77 -8.62 2.19
CA VAL A 42 26.32 -8.87 1.96
C VAL A 42 26.02 -10.27 1.45
N GLY A 43 27.06 -11.10 1.26
CA GLY A 43 26.91 -12.42 0.67
C GLY A 43 26.49 -12.33 -0.79
N ASN A 44 25.51 -13.13 -1.20
CA ASN A 44 25.10 -13.22 -2.60
C ASN A 44 24.10 -12.12 -3.02
N ARG A 45 23.75 -12.08 -4.31
CA ARG A 45 22.83 -11.07 -4.85
C ARG A 45 21.45 -11.13 -4.20
N ASP A 46 20.92 -12.33 -3.94
CA ASP A 46 19.57 -12.49 -3.41
C ASP A 46 19.52 -12.06 -1.94
N GLU A 47 20.56 -12.38 -1.18
CA GLU A 47 20.76 -11.87 0.19
C GLU A 47 20.84 -10.35 0.23
N LEU A 48 21.59 -9.73 -0.69
CA LEU A 48 21.63 -8.27 -0.85
C LEU A 48 20.25 -7.69 -1.16
N VAL A 49 19.51 -8.28 -2.09
CA VAL A 49 18.17 -7.80 -2.47
C VAL A 49 17.21 -7.87 -1.28
N VAL A 50 17.20 -8.97 -0.54
CA VAL A 50 16.36 -9.11 0.67
C VAL A 50 16.77 -8.08 1.73
N ALA A 51 18.06 -7.86 1.95
CA ALA A 51 18.56 -6.87 2.90
C ALA A 51 18.17 -5.44 2.50
N LEU A 52 18.26 -5.11 1.21
CA LEU A 52 17.82 -3.84 0.64
C LEU A 52 16.33 -3.62 0.84
N ILE A 53 15.49 -4.61 0.52
CA ILE A 53 14.04 -4.51 0.68
C ILE A 53 13.69 -4.32 2.15
N ARG A 54 14.33 -5.07 3.06
CA ARG A 54 14.10 -4.92 4.51
C ARG A 54 14.47 -3.53 5.01
N ARG A 55 15.63 -3.01 4.61
CA ARG A 55 16.08 -1.67 4.97
C ARG A 55 15.12 -0.60 4.44
N HIS A 56 14.69 -0.73 3.19
CA HIS A 56 13.72 0.18 2.60
C HIS A 56 12.37 0.13 3.33
N ALA A 57 11.86 -1.07 3.60
CA ALA A 57 10.61 -1.29 4.34
C ALA A 57 10.65 -0.63 5.73
N GLN A 58 11.76 -0.77 6.46
CA GLN A 58 11.94 -0.13 7.77
C GLN A 58 11.85 1.39 7.66
N ARG A 59 12.56 2.00 6.71
CA ARG A 59 12.49 3.46 6.49
C ARG A 59 11.07 3.92 6.13
N MET A 60 10.32 3.11 5.38
CA MET A 60 8.92 3.43 5.07
C MET A 60 8.00 3.29 6.28
N GLY A 61 8.23 2.31 7.15
CA GLY A 61 7.50 2.15 8.42
C GLY A 61 7.69 3.32 9.40
N GLU A 62 8.79 4.06 9.28
CA GLU A 62 9.09 5.27 10.06
C GLU A 62 8.39 6.54 9.52
N SER A 63 7.60 6.41 8.44
CA SER A 63 6.87 7.54 7.87
C SER A 63 5.91 8.16 8.90
N VAL A 64 5.93 9.49 8.99
CA VAL A 64 5.08 10.23 9.91
C VAL A 64 3.60 9.98 9.58
N VAL A 65 2.83 9.65 10.61
CA VAL A 65 1.36 9.60 10.56
C VAL A 65 0.84 10.92 11.10
N ASN A 66 0.08 11.65 10.29
CA ASN A 66 -0.44 12.98 10.63
C ASN A 66 -1.94 12.91 10.93
N GLY A 67 -2.42 13.81 11.80
CA GLY A 67 -3.86 13.99 12.06
C GLY A 67 -4.20 14.10 13.53
N ASP A 68 -5.15 14.98 13.86
CA ASP A 68 -5.60 15.23 15.23
C ASP A 68 -6.63 14.19 15.69
N HIS A 69 -7.41 13.64 14.75
CA HIS A 69 -8.44 12.64 15.02
C HIS A 69 -8.02 11.25 14.53
N PRO A 70 -8.48 10.15 15.17
CA PRO A 70 -8.12 8.79 14.76
C PRO A 70 -8.38 8.50 13.28
N ARG A 71 -9.49 8.99 12.75
CA ARG A 71 -9.83 8.92 11.33
C ARG A 71 -8.74 9.50 10.42
N ASP A 72 -8.21 10.67 10.77
CA ASP A 72 -7.22 11.36 9.95
C ASP A 72 -5.88 10.62 9.97
N ARG A 73 -5.52 10.03 11.12
CA ARG A 73 -4.33 9.19 11.25
C ARG A 73 -4.42 7.90 10.42
N VAL A 74 -5.57 7.21 10.44
CA VAL A 74 -5.82 6.04 9.58
C VAL A 74 -5.67 6.42 8.10
N LEU A 75 -6.28 7.55 7.68
CA LEU A 75 -6.12 8.05 6.30
C LEU A 75 -4.66 8.38 5.97
N SER A 76 -3.94 9.02 6.89
CA SER A 76 -2.51 9.33 6.70
C SER A 76 -1.68 8.06 6.56
N ALA A 77 -1.89 7.05 7.40
CA ALA A 77 -1.16 5.78 7.32
C ALA A 77 -1.45 5.04 6.01
N ALA A 78 -2.72 5.01 5.57
CA ALA A 78 -3.09 4.41 4.30
C ALA A 78 -2.49 5.15 3.08
N ARG A 79 -2.45 6.50 3.13
CA ARG A 79 -1.79 7.31 2.09
C ARG A 79 -0.28 7.08 2.02
N ASN A 80 0.37 6.80 3.16
CA ASN A 80 1.79 6.47 3.17
C ASN A 80 2.07 5.19 2.35
N ILE A 81 1.17 4.21 2.37
CA ILE A 81 1.29 2.99 1.54
C ILE A 81 1.24 3.34 0.05
N TRP A 82 0.23 4.09 -0.38
CA TRP A 82 0.08 4.54 -1.76
C TRP A 82 1.29 5.35 -2.25
N THR A 83 1.67 6.36 -1.47
CA THR A 83 2.75 7.29 -1.82
C THR A 83 4.10 6.58 -1.89
N SER A 84 4.36 5.66 -0.95
CA SER A 84 5.57 4.84 -0.93
C SER A 84 5.66 3.97 -2.20
N ALA A 85 4.58 3.29 -2.55
CA ALA A 85 4.56 2.44 -3.74
C ALA A 85 4.79 3.23 -5.04
N LEU A 86 4.15 4.39 -5.20
CA LEU A 86 4.33 5.24 -6.38
C LEU A 86 5.75 5.83 -6.46
N SER A 87 6.26 6.36 -5.34
CA SER A 87 7.57 7.03 -5.30
C SER A 87 8.74 6.06 -5.48
N HIS A 88 8.56 4.79 -5.07
CA HIS A 88 9.59 3.76 -5.11
C HIS A 88 9.23 2.59 -6.02
N ARG A 89 8.59 2.88 -7.17
CA ARG A 89 8.14 1.89 -8.16
C ARG A 89 9.21 0.84 -8.50
N ASN A 90 10.47 1.24 -8.65
CA ASN A 90 11.56 0.32 -9.00
C ASN A 90 11.88 -0.67 -7.88
N VAL A 91 11.77 -0.24 -6.61
CA VAL A 91 11.93 -1.10 -5.44
C VAL A 91 10.75 -2.06 -5.33
N THR A 92 9.53 -1.58 -5.57
CA THR A 92 8.34 -2.44 -5.61
C THR A 92 8.41 -3.47 -6.72
N ALA A 93 8.88 -3.09 -7.92
CA ALA A 93 9.10 -4.00 -9.02
C ALA A 93 10.15 -5.07 -8.68
N LEU A 94 11.26 -4.68 -8.04
CA LEU A 94 12.28 -5.61 -7.57
C LEU A 94 11.72 -6.59 -6.53
N ALA A 95 10.97 -6.09 -5.54
CA ALA A 95 10.36 -6.93 -4.51
C ALA A 95 9.38 -7.94 -5.11
N ASN A 96 8.58 -7.52 -6.10
CA ASN A 96 7.68 -8.42 -6.83
C ASN A 96 8.44 -9.49 -7.61
N GLN A 97 9.56 -9.13 -8.28
CA GLN A 97 10.38 -10.07 -9.03
C GLN A 97 10.97 -11.20 -8.17
N VAL A 98 11.29 -10.91 -6.91
CA VAL A 98 11.87 -11.91 -5.98
C VAL A 98 10.86 -12.48 -4.98
N GLY A 99 9.57 -12.18 -5.12
CA GLY A 99 8.52 -12.66 -4.22
C GLY A 99 8.60 -12.09 -2.79
N ALA A 100 9.24 -10.93 -2.61
CA ALA A 100 9.42 -10.27 -1.32
C ALA A 100 8.51 -9.05 -1.12
N THR A 101 7.42 -8.93 -1.88
CA THR A 101 6.43 -7.85 -1.74
C THR A 101 5.89 -7.77 -0.30
N THR A 102 5.68 -8.91 0.36
CA THR A 102 5.23 -8.92 1.76
C THR A 102 6.22 -8.31 2.73
N LEU A 103 7.51 -8.61 2.55
CA LEU A 103 8.55 -8.00 3.36
C LEU A 103 8.60 -6.47 3.17
N LEU A 104 8.32 -5.98 1.96
CA LEU A 104 8.34 -4.57 1.62
C LEU A 104 7.26 -3.77 2.36
N HIS A 105 6.04 -4.29 2.40
CA HIS A 105 4.88 -3.54 2.95
C HIS A 105 4.66 -3.71 4.45
N LEU A 106 5.16 -4.80 5.05
CA LEU A 106 4.79 -5.21 6.40
C LEU A 106 4.92 -4.09 7.45
N PRO A 107 5.99 -3.26 7.49
CA PRO A 107 6.08 -2.18 8.47
C PRO A 107 4.98 -1.14 8.34
N LEU A 108 4.60 -0.77 7.11
CA LEU A 108 3.49 0.17 6.87
C LEU A 108 2.13 -0.45 7.24
N GLU A 109 1.95 -1.75 6.97
CA GLU A 109 0.73 -2.48 7.36
C GLU A 109 0.57 -2.56 8.87
N VAL A 110 1.66 -2.81 9.60
CA VAL A 110 1.67 -2.79 11.07
C VAL A 110 1.30 -1.41 11.60
N THR A 111 1.85 -0.34 11.03
CA THR A 111 1.49 1.04 11.41
C THR A 111 0.00 1.32 11.16
N LEU A 112 -0.53 0.94 9.99
CA LEU A 112 -1.94 1.13 9.68
C LEU A 112 -2.85 0.31 10.61
N LEU A 113 -2.50 -0.94 10.90
CA LEU A 113 -3.25 -1.78 11.84
C LEU A 113 -3.28 -1.17 13.23
N ALA A 114 -2.16 -0.64 13.70
CA ALA A 114 -2.08 0.04 14.99
C ALA A 114 -2.98 1.29 15.04
N GLU A 115 -3.05 2.08 13.96
CA GLU A 115 -3.95 3.23 13.89
C GLU A 115 -5.43 2.83 13.84
N LEU A 116 -5.77 1.74 13.15
CA LEU A 116 -7.12 1.17 13.14
C LEU A 116 -7.54 0.73 14.55
N GLN A 117 -6.68 0.02 15.28
CA GLN A 117 -6.93 -0.37 16.66
C GLN A 117 -7.02 0.86 17.59
N ALA A 118 -6.15 1.86 17.40
CA ALA A 118 -6.20 3.11 18.17
C ALA A 118 -7.47 3.95 17.87
N ALA A 119 -8.13 3.72 16.73
CA ALA A 119 -9.43 4.29 16.41
C ALA A 119 -10.61 3.54 17.06
N GLY A 120 -10.35 2.43 17.75
CA GLY A 120 -11.34 1.67 18.52
C GLY A 120 -11.90 0.44 17.80
N LEU A 121 -11.28 -0.01 16.70
CA LEU A 121 -11.70 -1.24 16.01
C LEU A 121 -11.28 -2.47 16.80
N GLU A 122 -12.18 -3.44 16.91
CA GLU A 122 -11.84 -4.76 17.46
C GLU A 122 -10.91 -5.53 16.51
N ASP A 123 -10.18 -6.54 17.02
CA ASP A 123 -9.12 -7.23 16.26
C ASP A 123 -9.57 -7.78 14.90
N GLY A 124 -10.78 -8.35 14.83
CA GLY A 124 -11.37 -8.86 13.59
C GLY A 124 -11.70 -7.74 12.59
N GLU A 125 -12.34 -6.68 13.07
CA GLU A 125 -12.75 -5.52 12.27
C GLU A 125 -11.52 -4.76 11.75
N ALA A 126 -10.50 -4.58 12.60
CA ALA A 126 -9.24 -3.93 12.24
C ALA A 126 -8.51 -4.73 11.14
N ALA A 127 -8.47 -6.06 11.25
CA ALA A 127 -7.87 -6.91 10.24
C ALA A 127 -8.61 -6.84 8.89
N ASP A 128 -9.95 -6.82 8.90
CA ASP A 128 -10.75 -6.72 7.68
C ASP A 128 -10.66 -5.32 7.05
N ALA A 129 -10.64 -4.26 7.86
CA ALA A 129 -10.42 -2.89 7.40
C ALA A 129 -9.03 -2.73 6.75
N LEU A 130 -7.98 -3.27 7.38
CA LEU A 130 -6.63 -3.32 6.81
C LEU A 130 -6.65 -3.99 5.43
N ARG A 131 -7.20 -5.21 5.33
CA ARG A 131 -7.28 -5.95 4.05
C ARG A 131 -8.07 -5.18 2.99
N ALA A 132 -9.19 -4.57 3.35
CA ALA A 132 -10.00 -3.78 2.42
C ALA A 132 -9.21 -2.59 1.86
N ILE A 133 -8.50 -1.85 2.74
CA ILE A 133 -7.64 -0.73 2.34
C ILE A 133 -6.51 -1.21 1.42
N LEU A 134 -5.85 -2.32 1.77
CA LEU A 134 -4.75 -2.88 0.97
C LEU A 134 -5.22 -3.36 -0.41
N PHE A 135 -6.34 -4.08 -0.50
CA PHE A 135 -6.90 -4.54 -1.77
C PHE A 135 -7.36 -3.37 -2.65
N CYS A 136 -7.98 -2.35 -2.05
CA CYS A 136 -8.33 -1.13 -2.76
C CYS A 136 -7.07 -0.45 -3.32
N THR A 137 -6.06 -0.22 -2.47
CA THR A 137 -4.79 0.39 -2.85
C THR A 137 -4.09 -0.40 -3.97
N ALA A 138 -4.01 -1.73 -3.85
CA ALA A 138 -3.43 -2.60 -4.86
C ALA A 138 -4.16 -2.48 -6.22
N GLY A 139 -5.50 -2.44 -6.21
CA GLY A 139 -6.30 -2.24 -7.42
C GLY A 139 -5.99 -0.92 -8.13
N PHE A 140 -5.85 0.17 -7.37
CA PHE A 140 -5.46 1.47 -7.91
C PHE A 140 -3.99 1.49 -8.38
N LEU A 141 -3.07 0.78 -7.71
CA LEU A 141 -1.67 0.70 -8.14
C LEU A 141 -1.53 -0.04 -9.47
N VAL A 142 -2.32 -1.11 -9.68
CA VAL A 142 -2.39 -1.80 -10.97
C VAL A 142 -2.89 -0.86 -12.08
N ALA A 143 -3.85 0.00 -11.78
CA ALA A 143 -4.32 1.02 -12.73
C ALA A 143 -3.26 2.10 -12.98
N ALA A 144 -2.62 2.62 -11.93
CA ALA A 144 -1.62 3.68 -12.02
C ALA A 144 -0.32 3.25 -12.71
N TRP A 145 0.08 1.98 -12.59
CA TRP A 145 1.26 1.43 -13.27
C TRP A 145 0.97 0.85 -14.65
N ARG A 146 -0.29 0.89 -15.10
CA ARG A 146 -0.64 0.45 -16.45
C ARG A 146 -0.03 1.42 -17.46
N ASP A 147 0.83 0.88 -18.30
CA ASP A 147 1.42 1.59 -19.43
C ASP A 147 0.47 1.47 -20.64
N GLU A 148 -0.40 2.47 -20.82
CA GLU A 148 -1.37 2.49 -21.93
C GLU A 148 -0.69 2.62 -23.30
N GLU A 149 0.53 3.15 -23.39
CA GLU A 149 1.27 3.28 -24.65
C GLU A 149 1.64 1.92 -25.24
N ARG A 150 1.69 0.87 -24.41
CA ARG A 150 1.93 -0.51 -24.84
C ARG A 150 0.68 -1.21 -25.38
N VAL A 151 -0.49 -0.60 -25.22
CA VAL A 151 -1.77 -1.16 -25.65
C VAL A 151 -2.15 -0.52 -26.99
N PRO A 152 -2.45 -1.32 -28.04
CA PRO A 152 -2.98 -0.78 -29.29
C PRO A 152 -4.19 0.12 -29.04
N VAL A 153 -4.28 1.25 -29.73
CA VAL A 153 -5.26 2.31 -29.46
C VAL A 153 -6.69 1.77 -29.46
N GLU A 154 -7.02 0.88 -30.40
CA GLU A 154 -8.33 0.23 -30.52
C GLU A 154 -8.69 -0.68 -29.33
N LEU A 155 -7.71 -1.14 -28.57
CA LEU A 155 -7.88 -1.96 -27.36
C LEU A 155 -7.80 -1.14 -26.08
N GLN A 156 -7.47 0.15 -26.16
CA GLN A 156 -7.44 1.02 -24.99
C GLN A 156 -8.86 1.22 -24.46
N ARG A 157 -8.99 1.22 -23.13
CA ARG A 157 -10.28 1.32 -22.44
C ARG A 157 -11.08 2.55 -22.90
N ARG A 158 -10.39 3.67 -23.12
CA ARG A 158 -10.99 4.94 -23.57
C ARG A 158 -11.59 4.83 -24.97
N ALA A 159 -10.85 4.25 -25.91
CA ALA A 159 -11.34 4.02 -27.28
C ALA A 159 -12.52 3.06 -27.31
N LEU A 160 -12.46 2.00 -26.48
CA LEU A 160 -13.56 1.06 -26.33
C LEU A 160 -14.83 1.74 -25.80
N TRP A 161 -14.73 2.56 -24.74
CA TRP A 161 -15.89 3.33 -24.24
C TRP A 161 -16.46 4.31 -25.27
N ALA A 162 -15.60 5.01 -26.03
CA ALA A 162 -16.04 5.91 -27.09
C ALA A 162 -16.82 5.18 -28.22
N SER A 163 -16.60 3.88 -28.38
CA SER A 163 -17.29 3.04 -29.37
C SER A 163 -18.63 2.47 -28.89
N VAL A 164 -18.91 2.51 -27.58
CA VAL A 164 -20.14 1.93 -27.02
C VAL A 164 -21.36 2.72 -27.49
N ARG A 165 -22.41 2.00 -27.91
CA ARG A 165 -23.73 2.53 -28.19
C ARG A 165 -24.75 1.65 -27.47
N ASP A 166 -25.29 2.14 -26.36
CA ASP A 166 -26.25 1.39 -25.54
C ASP A 166 -27.36 2.32 -25.04
N PRO A 167 -28.64 2.07 -25.40
CA PRO A 167 -29.76 2.95 -25.01
C PRO A 167 -30.02 3.00 -23.50
N ARG A 168 -29.39 2.13 -22.70
CA ARG A 168 -29.49 2.15 -21.23
C ARG A 168 -28.53 3.14 -20.58
N VAL A 169 -27.54 3.64 -21.32
CA VAL A 169 -26.46 4.49 -20.82
C VAL A 169 -26.53 5.83 -21.53
N SER A 170 -26.45 6.94 -20.79
CA SER A 170 -26.46 8.27 -21.40
C SER A 170 -25.15 8.57 -22.14
N ASP A 171 -25.24 9.32 -23.22
CA ASP A 171 -24.06 9.74 -24.00
C ASP A 171 -23.05 10.50 -23.12
N GLY A 172 -23.53 11.35 -22.20
CA GLY A 172 -22.64 12.07 -21.27
C GLY A 172 -21.85 11.15 -20.33
N ALA A 173 -22.41 10.00 -19.92
CA ALA A 173 -21.67 9.03 -19.11
C ALA A 173 -20.63 8.26 -19.96
N LEU A 174 -20.95 7.95 -21.21
CA LEU A 174 -20.02 7.34 -22.16
C LEU A 174 -18.85 8.28 -22.48
N ASP A 175 -19.13 9.56 -22.72
CA ASP A 175 -18.12 10.59 -22.97
C ASP A 175 -17.19 10.76 -21.75
N ALA A 176 -17.74 10.78 -20.53
CA ALA A 176 -16.95 10.85 -19.31
C ALA A 176 -16.04 9.61 -19.14
N LEU A 177 -16.55 8.41 -19.46
CA LEU A 177 -15.77 7.16 -19.40
C LEU A 177 -14.73 7.02 -20.52
N ALA A 178 -14.88 7.74 -21.63
CA ALA A 178 -13.88 7.87 -22.68
C ALA A 178 -12.75 8.87 -22.33
N GLY A 179 -12.99 9.71 -21.32
CA GLY A 179 -12.01 10.65 -20.77
C GLY A 179 -10.85 9.98 -20.02
N GLU A 180 -9.84 10.77 -19.69
CA GLU A 180 -8.73 10.32 -18.84
C GLU A 180 -9.16 10.32 -17.36
N PRO A 181 -9.01 9.20 -16.63
CA PRO A 181 -9.38 9.15 -15.23
C PRO A 181 -8.33 9.84 -14.36
N ASP A 182 -8.77 10.73 -13.47
CA ASP A 182 -7.95 11.19 -12.35
C ASP A 182 -7.85 10.06 -11.31
N THR A 183 -6.85 9.19 -11.50
CA THR A 183 -6.63 8.01 -10.66
C THR A 183 -6.33 8.39 -9.21
N GLN A 184 -5.65 9.52 -8.99
CA GLN A 184 -5.35 10.02 -7.65
C GLN A 184 -6.62 10.45 -6.92
N SER A 185 -7.47 11.24 -7.58
CA SER A 185 -8.74 11.70 -6.99
C SER A 185 -9.69 10.53 -6.71
N LEU A 186 -9.76 9.56 -7.63
CA LEU A 186 -10.58 8.36 -7.46
C LEU A 186 -10.06 7.48 -6.32
N PHE A 187 -8.74 7.32 -6.17
CA PHE A 187 -8.12 6.62 -5.05
C PHE A 187 -8.48 7.28 -3.71
N GLU A 188 -8.30 8.60 -3.60
CA GLU A 188 -8.62 9.34 -2.37
C GLU A 188 -10.11 9.21 -2.00
N THR A 189 -11.00 9.30 -3.00
CA THR A 189 -12.44 9.13 -2.79
C THR A 189 -12.76 7.72 -2.27
N ALA A 190 -12.19 6.69 -2.89
CA ALA A 190 -12.41 5.30 -2.47
C ALA A 190 -11.82 5.02 -1.08
N LEU A 191 -10.62 5.52 -0.80
CA LEU A 191 -9.96 5.36 0.48
C LEU A 191 -10.79 5.99 1.61
N VAL A 192 -11.25 7.22 1.42
CA VAL A 192 -12.13 7.91 2.38
C VAL A 192 -13.39 7.11 2.64
N ALA A 193 -14.05 6.61 1.59
CA ALA A 193 -15.27 5.82 1.75
C ALA A 193 -15.04 4.51 2.54
N ILE A 194 -13.93 3.80 2.29
CA ILE A 194 -13.59 2.56 3.01
C ILE A 194 -13.30 2.84 4.48
N VAL A 195 -12.51 3.88 4.78
CA VAL A 195 -12.18 4.25 6.16
C VAL A 195 -13.45 4.69 6.91
N ASP A 196 -14.28 5.53 6.29
CA ASP A 196 -15.53 5.98 6.91
C ASP A 196 -16.48 4.82 7.21
N ALA A 197 -16.60 3.86 6.29
CA ALA A 197 -17.40 2.67 6.49
C ALA A 197 -16.86 1.80 7.65
N ALA A 198 -15.54 1.61 7.72
CA ALA A 198 -14.92 0.83 8.78
C ALA A 198 -15.11 1.46 10.16
N LEU A 199 -14.90 2.77 10.29
CA LEU A 199 -15.03 3.48 11.57
C LEU A 199 -16.49 3.68 12.01
N ALA A 200 -17.44 3.73 11.06
CA ALA A 200 -18.87 3.84 11.39
C ALA A 200 -19.40 2.60 12.12
N GLY A 201 -18.86 1.41 11.84
CA GLY A 201 -19.21 0.15 12.52
C GLY A 201 -18.96 0.19 14.03
N CYS A 202 -17.87 0.84 14.45
CA CYS A 202 -17.48 0.95 15.86
C CYS A 202 -18.44 1.78 16.71
N SER A 203 -19.16 2.73 16.10
CA SER A 203 -20.13 3.57 16.84
C SER A 203 -21.43 2.82 17.18
N GLY A 204 -21.68 1.66 16.56
CA GLY A 204 -22.91 0.88 16.70
C GLY A 204 -22.86 -0.23 17.75
N SER A 205 -21.68 -0.72 18.14
CA SER A 205 -21.53 -1.88 19.05
C SER A 205 -21.56 -1.51 20.55
N GLY A 206 -21.51 -0.22 20.90
CA GLY A 206 -21.46 0.27 22.29
C GLY A 206 -22.79 0.43 23.04
N ARG A 207 -23.92 -0.17 22.60
CA ARG A 207 -25.21 -0.06 23.29
C ARG A 207 -25.81 -1.44 23.59
N GLY A 208 -25.19 -2.13 24.54
CA GLY A 208 -25.64 -3.44 25.00
C GLY A 208 -25.12 -3.81 26.38
N ASP A 209 -25.30 -2.94 27.38
CA ASP A 209 -25.36 -3.42 28.77
C ASP A 209 -26.26 -2.53 29.63
N GLY A 210 -27.10 -3.16 30.45
CA GLY A 210 -28.00 -2.46 31.37
C GLY A 210 -29.36 -3.14 31.57
N GLY A 211 -29.36 -4.35 32.11
CA GLY A 211 -30.59 -5.04 32.51
C GLY A 211 -30.37 -6.19 33.49
N VAL A 212 -29.43 -6.08 34.43
CA VAL A 212 -29.43 -6.95 35.62
C VAL A 212 -30.40 -6.32 36.62
N ASP A 213 -31.59 -6.89 36.69
CA ASP A 213 -32.64 -6.56 37.65
C ASP A 213 -32.26 -7.05 39.05
N PRO A 214 -32.10 -6.17 40.06
CA PRO A 214 -31.91 -6.59 41.44
C PRO A 214 -33.24 -6.41 42.20
N GLY A 215 -34.07 -7.44 42.28
CA GLY A 215 -35.22 -7.36 43.18
C GLY A 215 -36.30 -8.42 42.98
N GLY A 216 -36.29 -9.44 43.83
CA GLY A 216 -37.40 -10.37 43.97
C GLY A 216 -37.36 -11.03 45.34
N ASP A 217 -37.66 -10.25 46.38
CA ASP A 217 -37.80 -10.69 47.77
C ASP A 217 -39.23 -11.21 48.03
N GLY A 218 -39.34 -12.45 48.54
CA GLY A 218 -40.48 -13.07 49.26
C GLY A 218 -41.88 -13.14 48.60
N PRO A 219 -42.87 -13.86 49.16
CA PRO A 219 -42.93 -14.38 50.55
C PRO A 219 -43.48 -15.84 50.74
N ASP A 220 -43.31 -16.31 51.98
CA ASP A 220 -44.14 -17.23 52.82
C ASP A 220 -44.67 -18.58 52.29
N ARG A 221 -44.15 -19.69 52.86
CA ARG A 221 -44.80 -20.48 53.93
C ARG A 221 -43.97 -21.69 54.36
#